data_AF-A0AAT9S5V8-F1
#
_entry.id   AF-A0AAT9S5V8-F1
#
_cell.length_a   1.000
_cell.length_b   1.000
_cell.length_c   1.000
_cell.angle_alpha   90.00
_cell.angle_beta   90.00
_cell.angle_gamma   90.00
#
_symmetry.space_group_name_H-M   'P 1'
#
loop_
_entity.id
_entity.type
_entity.pdbx_description
1 polymer ?
#
loop_
_entity_poly.entity_id
_entity_poly.type
_entity_poly.pdbx_seq_one_letter_code
_entity_poly.pdbx_strand_id
1 'polypeptide(L)' 'MAHQDEPAPPQQHRTTTVDQGRFCVARCTCGWRGPARRARSLARTDAAGHEASGV' A
#
# COMPACT_ATOMS: atom_id res chain seq x y z
N MET A 1 1.96 25.72 13.36
CA MET A 1 1.15 24.81 12.52
C MET A 1 1.35 23.42 13.12
N ALA A 2 0.33 22.90 13.80
CA ALA A 2 0.47 21.74 14.67
C ALA A 2 0.77 20.48 13.85
N HIS A 3 1.79 19.76 14.32
CA HIS A 3 2.21 18.44 13.90
C HIS A 3 1.02 17.48 14.05
N GLN A 4 0.52 16.94 12.94
CA GLN A 4 -0.54 15.94 12.92
C GLN A 4 0.07 14.59 13.35
N ASP A 5 0.31 14.43 14.65
CA ASP A 5 0.62 13.14 15.29
C ASP A 5 -0.66 12.66 15.97
N GLU A 6 -1.63 12.27 15.15
CA GLU A 6 -2.75 11.47 15.64
C GLU A 6 -2.18 10.05 15.86
N PRO A 7 -2.27 9.47 17.08
CA PRO A 7 -1.80 8.12 17.34
C PRO A 7 -2.45 7.16 16.35
N ALA A 8 -1.61 6.53 15.52
CA ALA A 8 -2.05 5.71 14.41
C ALA A 8 -3.08 4.67 14.88
N PRO A 9 -4.29 4.65 14.28
CA PRO A 9 -5.30 3.63 14.58
C PRO A 9 -4.73 2.22 14.35
N PRO A 10 -5.24 1.21 15.07
CA PRO A 10 -4.59 -0.08 15.28
C PRO A 10 -4.21 -0.73 13.95
N GLN A 11 -2.91 -0.81 13.66
CA GLN A 11 -2.33 -1.59 12.55
C GLN A 11 -3.10 -1.47 11.22
N GLN A 12 -3.61 -0.27 10.88
CA GLN A 12 -4.33 -0.11 9.61
C GLN A 12 -3.29 -0.21 8.49
N HIS A 13 -3.15 -1.39 7.90
CA HIS A 13 -2.32 -1.63 6.73
C HIS A 13 -2.83 -0.72 5.63
N ARG A 14 -2.18 0.44 5.43
CA ARG A 14 -2.55 1.36 4.37
C ARG A 14 -1.69 1.07 3.17
N THR A 15 -2.27 0.45 2.17
CA THR A 15 -1.55 0.21 0.93
C THR A 15 -1.70 1.39 -0.03
N THR A 16 -0.67 1.62 -0.82
CA THR A 16 -0.63 2.66 -1.83
C THR A 16 0.04 2.08 -3.06
N THR A 17 -0.53 2.37 -4.23
CA THR A 17 0.09 1.98 -5.50
C THR A 17 0.97 3.11 -6.01
N VAL A 18 2.21 2.79 -6.35
CA VAL A 18 3.17 3.73 -6.94
C VAL A 18 3.60 3.23 -8.32
N ASP A 19 3.63 4.15 -9.28
CA ASP A 19 4.03 3.87 -10.65
C ASP A 19 5.54 4.08 -10.78
N GLN A 20 6.28 3.00 -11.03
CA GLN A 20 7.71 3.01 -11.35
C GLN A 20 7.88 2.78 -12.86
N GLY A 21 7.77 3.88 -13.62
CA GLY A 21 7.92 3.88 -15.08
C GLY A 21 6.80 3.09 -15.77
N ARG A 22 7.13 1.90 -16.28
CA ARG A 22 6.18 1.01 -16.98
C ARG A 22 5.50 -0.02 -16.06
N PHE A 23 5.82 0.01 -14.77
CA PHE A 23 5.28 -0.91 -13.77
C PHE A 23 4.60 -0.15 -12.64
N CYS A 24 3.57 -0.73 -12.06
CA CYS A 24 2.92 -0.32 -10.83
C CYS A 24 3.28 -1.33 -9.74
N VAL A 25 3.71 -0.84 -8.58
CA VAL A 25 3.96 -1.66 -7.38
C VAL A 25 3.07 -1.18 -6.25
N ALA A 26 2.52 -2.12 -5.49
CA ALA A 26 1.85 -1.81 -4.23
C ALA A 26 2.89 -1.71 -3.11
N ARG A 27 2.73 -0.75 -2.20
CA ARG A 27 3.51 -0.66 -0.97
C ARG A 27 2.58 -0.43 0.20
N CYS A 28 2.86 -1.04 1.33
CA CYS A 28 2.14 -0.82 2.56
C CYS A 28 2.98 0.01 3.53
N THR A 29 2.31 0.79 4.37
CA THR A 29 2.97 1.52 5.48
C THR A 29 3.60 0.58 6.52
N CYS A 30 3.24 -0.71 6.55
CA CYS A 30 3.90 -1.71 7.39
C CYS A 30 5.28 -2.16 6.88
N GLY A 31 5.68 -1.74 5.68
CA GLY A 31 6.94 -2.13 5.04
C GLY A 31 6.80 -3.19 3.94
N TRP A 32 5.63 -3.81 3.79
CA TRP A 32 5.35 -4.74 2.70
C TRP A 32 5.38 -4.07 1.33
N ARG A 33 5.89 -4.80 0.32
CA ARG A 33 5.91 -4.36 -1.08
C ARG A 33 5.40 -5.49 -1.96
N GLY A 34 4.34 -5.20 -2.69
CA GLY A 34 3.78 -6.09 -3.68
C GLY A 34 4.69 -6.21 -4.91
N PRO A 35 4.46 -7.25 -5.73
CA PRO A 35 5.18 -7.48 -6.97
C PRO A 35 4.99 -6.37 -8.00
N ALA A 36 5.95 -6.25 -8.93
CA ALA A 36 5.86 -5.34 -10.07
C ALA A 36 4.80 -5.83 -11.07
N ARG A 37 3.69 -5.09 -11.19
CA ARG A 37 2.60 -5.38 -12.14
C ARG A 37 2.58 -4.32 -13.24
N ARG A 38 2.30 -4.68 -14.49
CA ARG A 38 2.06 -3.66 -15.55
C ARG A 38 0.71 -2.96 -15.40
N ALA A 39 -0.29 -3.69 -14.93
CA ALA A 39 -1.64 -3.16 -14.79
C ALA A 39 -1.86 -2.60 -13.38
N ARG A 40 -2.27 -1.32 -13.31
CA ARG A 40 -2.58 -0.64 -12.04
C ARG A 40 -3.69 -1.34 -11.27
N SER A 41 -4.70 -1.87 -11.98
CA SER A 41 -5.79 -2.63 -11.36
C SER A 41 -5.27 -3.87 -10.63
N LEU A 42 -4.32 -4.60 -11.24
CA LEU A 42 -3.72 -5.78 -10.62
C LEU A 42 -2.91 -5.41 -9.37
N ALA A 43 -2.11 -4.34 -9.45
CA ALA A 43 -1.38 -3.83 -8.30
C ALA A 43 -2.34 -3.41 -7.17
N ARG A 44 -3.50 -2.84 -7.50
CA ARG A 44 -4.53 -2.45 -6.52
C ARG A 44 -5.21 -3.66 -5.88
N THR A 45 -5.48 -4.72 -6.63
CA THR A 45 -6.01 -5.98 -6.09
C THR A 45 -5.02 -6.61 -5.11
N ASP A 46 -3.74 -6.62 -5.45
CA ASP A 46 -2.66 -7.12 -4.59
C ASP A 46 -2.59 -6.31 -3.28
N ALA A 47 -2.64 -4.98 -3.40
CA ALA A 47 -2.75 -4.05 -2.28
C ALA A 47 -3.96 -4.35 -1.39
N ALA A 48 -5.16 -4.40 -1.97
CA ALA A 48 -6.41 -4.66 -1.24
C ALA A 48 -6.38 -6.04 -0.54
N GLY A 49 -5.77 -7.05 -1.16
CA GLY A 49 -5.56 -8.35 -0.54
C GLY A 49 -4.69 -8.27 0.71
N HIS A 50 -3.60 -7.50 0.68
CA HIS A 50 -2.77 -7.26 1.86
C HIS A 50 -3.48 -6.40 2.92
N GLU A 51 -4.22 -5.36 2.53
CA GLU A 51 -5.02 -4.57 3.46
C GLU A 51 -6.07 -5.41 4.19
N ALA A 52 -6.71 -6.34 3.48
CA ALA A 52 -7.70 -7.24 4.06
C ALA A 52 -7.08 -8.37 4.89
N SER A 53 -5.87 -8.82 4.54
CA SER A 53 -5.23 -9.98 5.19
C SER A 53 -4.37 -9.60 6.40
N GLY A 54 -3.89 -8.35 6.48
CA GLY A 54 -3.15 -7.83 7.64
C GLY A 54 -1.88 -8.59 8.02
N VAL A 55 -1.28 -9.32 7.07
CA VAL A 55 -0.09 -10.17 7.27
C VAL A 55 0.98 -9.89 6.22
#